data_AF-A0A933MU92-F1
#
_entry.id   AF-A0A933MU92-F1
#
_cell.length_a   1.000
_cell.length_b   1.000
_cell.length_c   1.000
_cell.angle_alpha   90.00
_cell.angle_beta   90.00
_cell.angle_gamma   90.00
#
_symmetry.space_group_name_H-M   'P 1'
#
loop_
_entity.id
_entity.type
_entity.pdbx_description
1 polymer ?
#
loop_
_entity_poly.entity_id
_entity_poly.type
_entity_poly.pdbx_seq_one_letter_code
_entity_poly.pdbx_strand_id
1 'polypeptide(L)'
;MFNALRVGYSVLRYRGGIGQWAWAVNRVAGLGVLLFLALHIFDIFLAGFGPGLFNELLFLYKGPVVRVLDLFLLFGLLYHGVNGLRLTLMDFKPSFALYSVQLFNIQTIIFLLIFVPGAMAMAYEFYGIAGGALLTIIVLALPVGLAAAATYVPFGVADVQVSGGNYHAAVVDLARSRGKSRGAFEFNMWLFMRVSGILLIFLALFHMFWLHFMISVEQISFDTLIARWSDPAQGAFWRSYDLLLLAFAFTHGMNGARMVVDDYFHSPGWRAFLKIFLAVFWFVLMGLGLYIIFTFAPGTLPPK
;
A
#
# COMPACT_ATOMS: atom_id res chain seq x y z
N MET A 1 15.15 26.93 28.91
CA MET A 1 14.10 25.92 28.67
C MET A 1 13.08 26.28 27.56
N PHE A 2 13.27 27.36 26.77
CA PHE A 2 12.25 27.85 25.82
C PHE A 2 12.60 27.80 24.32
N ASN A 3 13.74 27.22 23.90
CA ASN A 3 14.16 27.25 22.47
C ASN A 3 14.08 25.91 21.72
N ALA A 4 13.85 24.77 22.38
CA ALA A 4 13.71 23.48 21.69
C ALA A 4 12.32 23.28 21.05
N LEU A 5 11.29 23.95 21.58
CA LEU A 5 9.93 23.84 21.05
C LEU A 5 9.77 24.59 19.71
N ARG A 6 10.41 25.75 19.52
CA ARG A 6 10.27 26.54 18.27
C ARG A 6 10.84 25.86 17.03
N VAL A 7 11.90 25.04 17.17
CA VAL A 7 12.48 24.27 16.04
C VAL A 7 11.58 23.07 15.68
N GLY A 8 10.87 22.49 16.66
CA GLY A 8 9.89 21.44 16.40
C GLY A 8 8.64 21.92 15.66
N TYR A 9 8.18 23.14 15.96
CA TYR A 9 6.98 23.71 15.31
C TYR A 9 7.19 24.17 13.86
N SER A 10 8.41 24.51 13.44
CA SER A 10 8.68 24.91 12.05
C SER A 10 8.72 23.72 11.08
N VAL A 11 9.02 22.51 11.58
CA VAL A 11 9.00 21.25 10.83
C VAL A 11 7.60 20.64 10.77
N LEU A 12 6.75 20.95 11.76
CA LEU A 12 5.36 20.46 11.85
C LEU A 12 4.32 21.37 11.20
N ARG A 13 4.70 22.52 10.65
CA ARG A 13 3.77 23.33 9.85
C ARG A 13 3.59 22.64 8.49
N TYR A 14 2.37 22.15 8.24
CA TYR A 14 1.93 21.71 6.91
C TYR A 14 2.15 22.90 5.94
N ARG A 15 3.08 22.76 5.00
CA ARG A 15 3.54 23.83 4.09
C ARG A 15 3.42 23.42 2.60
N GLY A 16 2.74 22.31 2.32
CA GLY A 16 2.47 21.83 0.96
C GLY A 16 3.72 21.47 0.14
N GLY A 17 4.86 21.23 0.79
CA GLY A 17 6.09 20.86 0.07
C GLY A 17 5.99 19.46 -0.56
N ILE A 18 6.75 19.21 -1.63
CA ILE A 18 6.77 17.92 -2.37
C ILE A 18 6.94 16.71 -1.42
N GLY A 19 7.77 16.85 -0.38
CA GLY A 19 7.97 15.79 0.62
C GLY A 19 6.73 15.48 1.47
N GLN A 20 5.90 16.49 1.78
CA GLN A 20 4.66 16.31 2.54
C GLN A 20 3.58 15.62 1.70
N TRP A 21 3.47 15.99 0.42
CA TRP A 21 2.58 15.31 -0.50
C TRP A 21 2.98 13.87 -0.75
N ALA A 22 4.28 13.61 -0.93
CA ALA A 22 4.76 12.24 -1.05
C ALA A 22 4.44 11.39 0.18
N TRP A 23 4.50 11.98 1.37
CA TRP A 23 4.11 11.35 2.63
C TRP A 23 2.60 11.06 2.69
N ALA A 24 1.76 12.02 2.26
CA ALA A 24 0.31 11.90 2.31
C ALA A 24 -0.19 10.85 1.31
N VAL A 25 0.25 10.94 0.05
CA VAL A 25 -0.09 9.97 -1.01
C VAL A 25 0.33 8.56 -0.59
N ASN A 26 1.51 8.38 0.02
CA ASN A 26 1.95 7.06 0.48
C ASN A 26 1.05 6.43 1.55
N ARG A 27 0.51 7.25 2.47
CA ARG A 27 -0.42 6.77 3.51
C ARG A 27 -1.77 6.42 2.91
N VAL A 28 -2.34 7.32 2.10
CA VAL A 28 -3.63 7.09 1.44
C VAL A 28 -3.55 5.87 0.53
N ALA A 29 -2.48 5.74 -0.25
CA ALA A 29 -2.22 4.56 -1.07
C ALA A 29 -2.13 3.28 -0.23
N GLY A 30 -1.37 3.28 0.87
CA GLY A 30 -1.26 2.11 1.75
C GLY A 30 -2.59 1.70 2.38
N LEU A 31 -3.41 2.66 2.82
CA LEU A 31 -4.75 2.40 3.35
C LEU A 31 -5.72 1.92 2.27
N GLY A 32 -5.64 2.47 1.06
CA GLY A 32 -6.43 2.01 -0.10
C GLY A 32 -6.08 0.58 -0.50
N VAL A 33 -4.79 0.24 -0.55
CA VAL A 33 -4.33 -1.13 -0.82
C VAL A 33 -4.77 -2.08 0.30
N LEU A 34 -4.72 -1.66 1.57
CA LEU A 34 -5.22 -2.48 2.68
C LEU A 34 -6.73 -2.73 2.58
N LEU A 35 -7.50 -1.70 2.24
CA LEU A 35 -8.95 -1.84 2.05
C LEU A 35 -9.26 -2.84 0.93
N PHE A 36 -8.59 -2.70 -0.22
CA PHE A 36 -8.70 -3.67 -1.30
C PHE A 36 -8.31 -5.06 -0.84
N LEU A 37 -7.17 -5.21 -0.17
CA LEU A 37 -6.68 -6.51 0.31
C LEU A 37 -7.68 -7.17 1.27
N ALA A 38 -8.32 -6.41 2.15
CA ALA A 38 -9.34 -6.93 3.05
C ALA A 38 -10.57 -7.46 2.29
N LEU A 39 -11.07 -6.70 1.31
CA LEU A 39 -12.16 -7.16 0.44
C LEU A 39 -11.75 -8.38 -0.39
N HIS A 40 -10.52 -8.39 -0.89
CA HIS A 40 -9.96 -9.47 -1.69
C HIS A 40 -9.82 -10.78 -0.89
N ILE A 41 -9.37 -10.72 0.36
CA ILE A 41 -9.32 -11.89 1.25
C ILE A 41 -10.73 -12.45 1.48
N PHE A 42 -11.70 -11.57 1.73
CA PHE A 42 -13.09 -11.98 1.93
C PHE A 42 -13.67 -12.64 0.67
N ASP A 43 -13.45 -12.05 -0.50
CA ASP A 43 -13.92 -12.58 -1.78
C ASP A 43 -13.35 -13.98 -2.09
N ILE A 44 -12.04 -14.19 -1.94
CA ILE A 44 -11.43 -15.51 -2.12
C ILE A 44 -11.94 -16.52 -1.08
N PHE A 45 -12.22 -16.09 0.16
CA PHE A 45 -12.86 -16.96 1.15
C PHE A 45 -14.25 -17.44 0.69
N LEU A 46 -15.00 -16.63 -0.08
CA LEU A 46 -16.31 -17.04 -0.60
C LEU A 46 -16.23 -18.18 -1.62
N ALA A 47 -15.06 -18.43 -2.22
CA ALA A 47 -14.82 -19.63 -3.03
C ALA A 47 -15.06 -20.93 -2.23
N GLY A 48 -14.94 -20.90 -0.91
CA GLY A 48 -15.24 -22.04 -0.04
C GLY A 48 -16.72 -22.48 -0.05
N PHE A 49 -17.63 -21.64 -0.56
CA PHE A 49 -19.07 -21.92 -0.64
C PHE A 49 -19.51 -22.37 -2.04
N GLY A 50 -18.55 -22.57 -2.95
CA GLY A 50 -18.80 -23.09 -4.29
C GLY A 50 -18.80 -22.03 -5.39
N PRO A 51 -18.91 -22.48 -6.65
CA PRO A 51 -18.76 -21.61 -7.82
C PRO A 51 -19.87 -20.57 -7.95
N GLY A 52 -21.08 -20.84 -7.47
CA GLY A 52 -22.23 -19.93 -7.58
C GLY A 52 -21.94 -18.58 -6.91
N LEU A 53 -21.79 -18.60 -5.58
CA LEU A 53 -21.55 -17.38 -4.80
C LEU A 53 -20.28 -16.64 -5.24
N PHE A 54 -19.19 -17.37 -5.50
CA PHE A 54 -17.93 -16.75 -5.94
C PHE A 54 -18.09 -16.09 -7.32
N ASN A 55 -18.62 -16.79 -8.31
CA ASN A 55 -18.74 -16.24 -9.66
C ASN A 55 -19.81 -15.15 -9.76
N GLU A 56 -20.88 -15.23 -8.96
CA GLU A 56 -21.91 -14.18 -8.88
C GLU A 56 -21.39 -12.88 -8.30
N LEU A 57 -20.30 -12.88 -7.52
CA LEU A 57 -19.70 -11.65 -7.00
C LEU A 57 -18.59 -11.10 -7.91
N LEU A 58 -18.14 -11.87 -8.90
CA LEU A 58 -17.11 -11.42 -9.85
C LEU A 58 -17.54 -10.20 -10.68
N PHE A 59 -18.84 -9.91 -10.85
CA PHE A 59 -19.25 -8.67 -11.53
C PHE A 59 -18.79 -7.42 -10.78
N LEU A 60 -18.56 -7.50 -9.46
CA LEU A 60 -17.99 -6.39 -8.68
C LEU A 60 -16.56 -6.06 -9.10
N TYR A 61 -15.88 -6.99 -9.75
CA TYR A 61 -14.48 -6.89 -10.22
C TYR A 61 -14.37 -6.84 -11.74
N LYS A 62 -15.45 -7.15 -12.46
CA LYS A 62 -15.48 -7.21 -13.93
C LYS A 62 -16.31 -6.06 -14.48
N GLY A 63 -15.64 -5.14 -15.16
CA GLY A 63 -16.31 -4.08 -15.90
C GLY A 63 -15.42 -2.84 -16.10
N PRO A 64 -15.84 -1.93 -16.99
CA PRO A 64 -15.03 -0.76 -17.32
C PRO A 64 -14.82 0.14 -16.09
N VAL A 65 -15.86 0.41 -15.30
CA VAL A 65 -15.73 1.25 -14.09
C VAL A 65 -14.76 0.63 -13.09
N VAL A 66 -14.83 -0.68 -12.88
CA VAL A 66 -13.91 -1.40 -11.98
C VAL A 66 -12.49 -1.32 -12.52
N ARG A 67 -12.29 -1.38 -13.84
CA ARG A 67 -10.98 -1.21 -14.45
C ARG A 67 -10.34 0.13 -14.11
N VAL A 68 -11.12 1.20 -14.00
CA VAL A 68 -10.62 2.50 -13.52
C VAL A 68 -10.14 2.40 -12.07
N LEU A 69 -10.88 1.70 -11.19
CA LEU A 69 -10.46 1.46 -9.81
C LEU A 69 -9.18 0.62 -9.74
N ASP A 70 -9.04 -0.39 -10.61
CA ASP A 70 -7.81 -1.20 -10.72
C ASP A 70 -6.60 -0.35 -11.10
N LEU A 71 -6.76 0.68 -11.95
CA LEU A 71 -5.68 1.61 -12.26
C LEU A 71 -5.28 2.46 -11.05
N PHE A 72 -6.24 2.93 -10.25
CA PHE A 72 -5.95 3.62 -8.99
C PHE A 72 -5.29 2.69 -7.97
N LEU A 73 -5.70 1.42 -7.93
CA LEU A 73 -5.07 0.41 -7.09
C LEU A 73 -3.64 0.13 -7.54
N LEU A 74 -3.38 -0.04 -8.84
CA LEU A 74 -2.04 -0.19 -9.40
C LEU A 74 -1.17 1.04 -9.08
N PHE A 75 -1.71 2.25 -9.24
CA PHE A 75 -1.05 3.49 -8.84
C PHE A 75 -0.67 3.44 -7.35
N GLY A 76 -1.64 3.14 -6.48
CA GLY A 76 -1.47 3.11 -5.04
C GLY A 76 -0.43 2.08 -4.62
N LEU A 77 -0.55 0.84 -5.10
CA LEU A 77 0.37 -0.26 -4.81
C LEU A 77 1.80 0.07 -5.24
N LEU A 78 2.01 0.51 -6.49
CA LEU A 78 3.33 0.84 -7.01
C LEU A 78 3.93 2.05 -6.29
N TYR A 79 3.17 3.13 -6.12
CA TYR A 79 3.64 4.31 -5.42
C TYR A 79 4.02 3.98 -3.98
N HIS A 80 3.14 3.28 -3.25
CA HIS A 80 3.38 2.84 -1.88
C HIS A 80 4.62 1.95 -1.77
N GLY A 81 4.78 0.98 -2.66
CA GLY A 81 5.93 0.07 -2.67
C GLY A 81 7.26 0.77 -2.96
N VAL A 82 7.34 1.52 -4.05
CA VAL A 82 8.59 2.19 -4.46
C VAL A 82 8.95 3.34 -3.51
N ASN A 83 7.96 4.10 -3.02
CA ASN A 83 8.20 5.12 -2.01
C ASN A 83 8.53 4.53 -0.63
N GLY A 84 7.92 3.41 -0.26
CA GLY A 84 8.30 2.64 0.91
C GLY A 84 9.76 2.16 0.84
N LEU A 85 10.22 1.71 -0.33
CA LEU A 85 11.62 1.33 -0.55
C LEU A 85 12.55 2.53 -0.36
N ARG A 86 12.21 3.69 -0.94
CA ARG A 86 12.98 4.94 -0.74
C ARG A 86 13.16 5.27 0.74
N LEU A 87 12.08 5.20 1.52
CA LEU A 87 12.13 5.46 2.97
C LEU A 87 12.96 4.40 3.70
N THR A 88 12.80 3.13 3.33
CA THR A 88 13.54 2.00 3.91
C THR A 88 15.05 2.12 3.69
N LEU A 89 15.48 2.56 2.51
CA LEU A 89 16.89 2.82 2.20
C LEU A 89 17.49 3.91 3.10
N MET A 90 16.74 4.98 3.37
CA MET A 90 17.18 6.06 4.28
C MET A 90 17.14 5.63 5.75
N ASP A 91 16.21 4.74 6.12
CA ASP A 91 16.13 4.17 7.48
C ASP A 91 17.34 3.27 7.78
N PHE A 92 17.77 2.41 6.84
CA PHE A 92 18.93 1.53 7.03
C PHE A 92 20.29 2.21 6.78
N LYS A 93 20.34 3.21 5.91
CA LYS A 93 21.55 3.99 5.64
C LYS A 93 21.25 5.49 5.76
N PRO A 94 21.32 6.07 6.97
CA PRO A 94 20.93 7.47 7.23
C PRO A 94 21.64 8.52 6.37
N SER A 95 22.86 8.25 5.88
CA SER A 95 23.57 9.15 4.96
C SER A 95 22.86 9.37 3.63
N PHE A 96 21.94 8.47 3.25
CA PHE A 96 21.10 8.63 2.06
C PHE A 96 20.09 9.78 2.17
N ALA A 97 19.80 10.28 3.37
CA ALA A 97 18.95 11.45 3.55
C ALA A 97 19.54 12.71 2.88
N LEU A 98 20.87 12.79 2.73
CA LEU A 98 21.55 13.87 2.01
C LEU A 98 21.21 13.89 0.50
N TYR A 99 20.73 12.76 -0.04
CA TYR A 99 20.37 12.57 -1.44
C TYR A 99 18.85 12.44 -1.63
N SER A 100 18.04 13.00 -0.72
CA SER A 100 16.59 12.80 -0.70
C SER A 100 15.87 13.25 -1.97
N VAL A 101 16.37 14.29 -2.66
CA VAL A 101 15.84 14.76 -3.95
C VAL A 101 16.18 13.77 -5.07
N GLN A 102 17.43 13.30 -5.14
CA GLN A 102 17.86 12.31 -6.12
C GLN A 102 17.09 11.00 -5.96
N LEU A 103 16.93 10.53 -4.72
CA LEU A 103 16.14 9.35 -4.40
C LEU A 103 14.65 9.54 -4.73
N PHE A 104 14.11 10.75 -4.55
CA PHE A 104 12.75 11.08 -5.00
C PHE A 104 12.62 11.02 -6.53
N ASN A 105 13.61 11.52 -7.27
CA ASN A 105 13.59 11.48 -8.73
C ASN A 105 13.74 10.03 -9.23
N ILE A 106 14.66 9.25 -8.66
CA ILE A 106 14.86 7.85 -8.99
C ILE A 106 13.57 7.04 -8.77
N GLN A 107 12.92 7.17 -7.62
CA GLN A 107 11.65 6.48 -7.40
C GLN A 107 10.59 6.89 -8.42
N THR A 108 10.56 8.15 -8.83
CA THR A 108 9.53 8.68 -9.73
C THR A 108 9.73 8.10 -11.12
N ILE A 109 10.98 8.03 -11.57
CA ILE A 109 11.34 7.38 -12.84
C ILE A 109 10.94 5.91 -12.79
N ILE A 110 11.34 5.16 -11.75
CA ILE A 110 10.99 3.74 -11.60
C ILE A 110 9.46 3.56 -11.60
N PHE A 111 8.76 4.38 -10.82
CA PHE A 111 7.30 4.36 -10.75
C PHE A 111 6.67 4.57 -12.12
N LEU A 112 7.08 5.61 -12.87
CA LEU A 112 6.52 5.90 -14.19
C LEU A 112 6.84 4.80 -15.21
N LEU A 113 8.05 4.25 -15.19
CA LEU A 113 8.48 3.17 -16.09
C LEU A 113 7.67 1.89 -15.91
N ILE A 114 7.17 1.63 -14.70
CA ILE A 114 6.34 0.44 -14.42
C ILE A 114 4.85 0.77 -14.57
N PHE A 115 4.41 1.88 -13.99
CA PHE A 115 3.01 2.28 -13.97
C PHE A 115 2.47 2.56 -15.37
N VAL A 116 3.17 3.35 -16.20
CA VAL A 116 2.62 3.76 -17.50
C VAL A 116 2.38 2.55 -18.41
N PRO A 117 3.35 1.65 -18.64
CA PRO A 117 3.09 0.46 -19.45
C PRO A 117 2.03 -0.45 -18.84
N GLY A 118 2.05 -0.64 -17.51
CA GLY A 118 1.09 -1.52 -16.84
C GLY A 118 -0.34 -0.99 -16.89
N ALA A 119 -0.53 0.30 -16.62
CA ALA A 119 -1.82 0.97 -16.71
C ALA A 119 -2.35 0.97 -18.15
N MET A 120 -1.48 1.22 -19.14
CA MET A 120 -1.85 1.14 -20.56
C MET A 120 -2.31 -0.26 -20.95
N ALA A 121 -1.57 -1.30 -20.56
CA ALA A 121 -1.93 -2.68 -20.86
C ALA A 121 -3.27 -3.06 -20.22
N MET A 122 -3.49 -2.68 -18.95
CA MET A 122 -4.74 -2.98 -18.24
C MET A 122 -5.93 -2.19 -18.80
N ALA A 123 -5.73 -0.96 -19.28
CA ALA A 123 -6.80 -0.12 -19.81
C ALA A 123 -7.12 -0.41 -21.29
N TYR A 124 -6.16 -0.96 -22.05
CA TYR A 124 -6.27 -1.13 -23.50
C TYR A 124 -7.48 -1.97 -23.91
N GLU A 125 -7.77 -3.05 -23.18
CA GLU A 125 -8.88 -3.98 -23.48
C GLU A 125 -10.24 -3.29 -23.49
N PHE A 126 -10.49 -2.36 -22.55
CA PHE A 126 -11.77 -1.65 -22.43
C PHE A 126 -11.82 -0.31 -23.16
N TYR A 127 -10.70 0.39 -23.24
CA TYR A 127 -10.66 1.80 -23.63
C TYR A 127 -9.83 2.09 -24.89
N GLY A 128 -9.20 1.06 -25.45
CA GLY A 128 -8.25 1.19 -26.55
C GLY A 128 -7.03 2.05 -26.19
N ILE A 129 -6.23 2.39 -27.19
CA ILE A 129 -4.99 3.17 -26.98
C ILE A 129 -5.30 4.58 -26.48
N ALA A 130 -6.21 5.30 -27.14
CA ALA A 130 -6.49 6.70 -26.83
C ALA A 130 -7.17 6.84 -25.46
N GLY A 131 -8.18 6.02 -25.17
CA GLY A 131 -8.86 6.04 -23.88
C GLY A 131 -7.96 5.55 -22.75
N GLY A 132 -7.17 4.50 -22.97
CA GLY A 132 -6.18 4.02 -22.01
C GLY A 132 -5.11 5.06 -21.67
N ALA A 133 -4.61 5.79 -22.68
CA ALA A 133 -3.66 6.89 -22.48
C ALA A 133 -4.27 8.03 -21.66
N LEU A 134 -5.50 8.44 -22.00
CA LEU A 134 -6.21 9.47 -21.26
C LEU A 134 -6.42 9.07 -19.80
N LEU A 135 -6.88 7.85 -19.53
CA LEU A 135 -7.07 7.36 -18.16
C LEU A 135 -5.77 7.27 -17.38
N THR A 136 -4.69 6.78 -18.01
CA THR A 136 -3.35 6.73 -17.39
C THR A 136 -2.89 8.13 -16.99
N ILE A 137 -3.08 9.13 -17.86
CA ILE A 137 -2.75 10.53 -17.57
C ILE A 137 -3.63 11.06 -16.43
N ILE A 138 -4.94 10.79 -16.43
CA ILE A 138 -5.85 11.23 -15.37
C ILE A 138 -5.43 10.65 -14.01
N VAL A 139 -5.17 9.35 -13.94
CA VAL A 139 -4.77 8.67 -12.69
C VAL A 139 -3.43 9.20 -12.18
N LEU A 140 -2.49 9.55 -13.06
CA LEU A 140 -1.24 10.22 -12.67
C LEU A 140 -1.46 11.66 -12.21
N ALA A 141 -2.25 12.42 -12.96
CA ALA A 141 -2.41 13.85 -12.77
C ALA A 141 -3.31 14.17 -11.58
N LEU A 142 -4.27 13.31 -11.21
CA LEU A 142 -5.26 13.62 -10.18
C LEU A 142 -4.65 13.70 -8.78
N PRO A 143 -3.84 12.75 -8.30
CA PRO A 143 -3.14 12.87 -7.01
C PRO A 143 -2.14 14.04 -6.99
N VAL A 144 -1.44 14.28 -8.10
CA VAL A 144 -0.45 15.36 -8.25
C VAL A 144 -1.12 16.73 -8.30
N GLY A 145 -2.24 16.83 -9.01
CA GLY A 145 -3.05 18.04 -9.16
C GLY A 145 -3.76 18.40 -7.86
N LEU A 146 -4.33 17.42 -7.15
CA LEU A 146 -4.87 17.63 -5.81
C LEU A 146 -3.78 18.11 -4.84
N ALA A 147 -2.60 17.50 -4.90
CA ALA A 147 -1.45 17.93 -4.12
C ALA A 147 -1.02 19.37 -4.44
N ALA A 148 -0.92 19.72 -5.72
CA ALA A 148 -0.59 21.08 -6.15
C ALA A 148 -1.67 22.07 -5.70
N ALA A 149 -2.95 21.81 -5.99
CA ALA A 149 -4.08 22.68 -5.64
C ALA A 149 -4.19 22.95 -4.13
N ALA A 150 -3.98 21.94 -3.30
CA ALA A 150 -3.99 22.09 -1.84
C ALA A 150 -2.75 22.82 -1.29
N THR A 151 -1.71 23.02 -2.11
CA THR A 151 -0.56 23.90 -1.80
C THR A 151 -0.88 25.38 -2.11
N TYR A 152 -1.81 25.64 -3.05
CA TYR A 152 -2.24 26.97 -3.45
C TYR A 152 -3.39 27.56 -2.62
N VAL A 153 -3.80 26.90 -1.53
CA VAL A 153 -4.72 27.53 -0.56
C VAL A 153 -3.98 28.72 0.07
N PRO A 154 -4.44 29.96 -0.13
CA PRO A 154 -3.73 31.16 0.30
C PRO A 154 -3.89 31.32 1.81
N PHE A 155 -3.10 30.59 2.58
CA PHE A 155 -2.90 30.93 3.98
C PHE A 155 -1.96 32.14 3.99
N GLY A 156 -2.52 33.29 4.37
CA GLY A 156 -1.85 34.60 4.42
C GLY A 156 -0.40 34.47 4.87
N VAL A 157 0.49 34.89 4.00
CA VAL A 157 1.93 34.92 4.21
C VAL A 157 2.22 35.93 5.32
N ALA A 158 2.29 35.47 6.56
CA ALA A 158 3.14 36.14 7.53
C ALA A 158 4.56 35.69 7.23
N ASP A 159 5.39 36.62 6.78
CA ASP A 159 6.82 36.46 6.53
C ASP A 159 7.52 35.82 7.73
N VAL A 160 7.69 34.51 7.72
CA VAL A 160 8.53 33.82 8.69
C VAL A 160 9.94 33.83 8.12
N GLN A 161 10.73 34.81 8.58
CA GLN A 161 12.17 34.84 8.37
C GLN A 161 12.76 33.45 8.62
N VAL A 162 13.45 32.93 7.61
CA VAL A 162 14.33 31.78 7.73
C VAL A 162 15.49 32.18 8.65
N SER A 163 15.28 32.04 9.96
CA SER A 163 16.36 32.13 10.93
C SER A 163 17.33 31.01 10.59
N GLY A 164 18.51 31.37 10.09
CA GLY A 164 19.65 30.50 9.80
C GLY A 164 20.23 29.85 11.05
N GLY A 165 19.41 29.10 11.78
CA GLY A 165 19.84 28.17 12.82
C GLY A 165 20.21 26.86 12.15
N ASN A 166 21.49 26.50 12.20
CA ASN A 166 22.09 25.31 11.61
C ASN A 166 21.13 24.12 11.50
N TYR A 167 20.48 23.97 10.34
CA TYR A 167 19.58 22.86 10.01
C TYR A 167 20.28 21.51 10.27
N HIS A 168 21.59 21.45 10.04
CA HIS A 168 22.42 20.30 10.38
C HIS A 168 22.43 19.95 11.86
N ALA A 169 22.49 20.93 12.77
CA ALA A 169 22.52 20.67 14.21
C ALA A 169 21.17 20.13 14.69
N ALA A 170 20.05 20.67 14.18
CA ALA A 170 18.71 20.16 14.47
C ALA A 170 18.49 18.75 13.91
N VAL A 171 18.99 18.45 12.71
CA VAL A 171 18.94 17.11 12.11
C VAL A 171 19.81 16.11 12.90
N VAL A 172 20.99 16.52 13.35
CA VAL A 172 21.90 15.69 14.16
C VAL A 172 21.32 15.42 15.56
N ASP A 173 20.71 16.42 16.20
CA ASP A 173 20.04 16.22 17.50
C ASP A 173 18.76 15.40 17.36
N LEU A 174 18.00 15.54 16.27
CA LEU A 174 16.87 14.67 15.97
C LEU A 174 17.32 13.23 15.73
N ALA A 175 18.42 13.04 14.99
CA ALA A 175 19.04 11.73 14.78
C ALA A 175 19.52 11.09 16.09
N ARG A 176 20.08 11.89 17.02
CA ARG A 176 20.44 11.43 18.38
C ARG A 176 19.22 11.11 19.25
N SER A 177 18.15 11.91 19.16
CA SER A 177 16.92 11.72 19.93
C SER A 177 16.10 10.49 19.51
N ARG A 178 16.26 10.03 18.26
CA ARG A 178 15.72 8.75 17.78
C ARG A 178 16.32 7.53 18.48
N GLY A 179 17.38 7.72 19.28
CA GLY A 179 17.98 6.70 20.15
C GLY A 179 17.23 6.41 21.46
N LYS A 180 16.04 6.98 21.70
CA LYS A 180 15.20 6.55 22.83
C LYS A 180 14.76 5.11 22.60
N SER A 181 15.18 4.19 23.49
CA SER A 181 14.85 2.76 23.44
C SER A 181 13.36 2.56 23.15
N ARG A 182 13.05 2.15 21.91
CA ARG A 182 11.73 1.62 21.58
C ARG A 182 11.66 0.26 22.26
N GLY A 183 10.55 -0.05 22.93
CA GLY A 183 10.36 -1.40 23.49
C GLY A 183 10.56 -2.47 22.42
N ALA A 184 10.97 -3.68 22.81
CA ALA A 184 11.32 -4.75 21.88
C ALA A 184 10.23 -5.01 20.82
N PHE A 185 8.96 -4.94 21.22
CA PHE A 185 7.82 -5.07 20.30
C PHE A 185 7.81 -3.98 19.21
N GLU A 186 8.00 -2.71 19.59
CA GLU A 186 8.01 -1.59 18.64
C GLU A 186 9.20 -1.64 17.69
N PHE A 187 10.35 -2.09 18.19
CA PHE A 187 11.52 -2.34 17.34
C PHE A 187 11.25 -3.49 16.35
N ASN A 188 10.70 -4.61 16.81
CA ASN A 188 10.39 -5.75 15.96
C ASN A 188 9.33 -5.41 14.90
N MET A 189 8.27 -4.69 15.27
CA MET A 189 7.24 -4.24 14.33
C MET A 189 7.78 -3.21 13.33
N TRP A 190 8.67 -2.32 13.79
CA TRP A 190 9.36 -1.42 12.87
C TRP A 190 10.20 -2.21 11.86
N LEU A 191 11.03 -3.15 12.31
CA LEU A 191 11.88 -3.96 11.43
C LEU A 191 11.05 -4.81 10.48
N PHE A 192 9.99 -5.43 11.00
CA PHE A 192 9.02 -6.21 10.22
C PHE A 192 8.49 -5.39 9.05
N MET A 193 8.04 -4.15 9.24
CA MET A 193 7.53 -3.32 8.13
C MET A 193 8.56 -3.10 7.02
N ARG A 194 9.85 -2.98 7.35
CA ARG A 194 10.91 -2.69 6.36
C ARG A 194 11.24 -3.94 5.57
N VAL A 195 11.48 -5.04 6.29
CA VAL A 195 11.84 -6.33 5.69
C VAL A 195 10.66 -6.90 4.89
N SER A 196 9.45 -6.91 5.47
CA SER A 196 8.25 -7.35 4.75
C SER A 196 7.94 -6.43 3.57
N GLY A 197 8.14 -5.12 3.67
CA GLY A 197 7.94 -4.20 2.54
C GLY A 197 8.83 -4.54 1.35
N ILE A 198 10.12 -4.83 1.59
CA ILE A 198 11.05 -5.28 0.53
C ILE A 198 10.58 -6.62 -0.07
N LEU A 199 10.24 -7.60 0.77
CA LEU A 199 9.72 -8.88 0.32
C LEU A 199 8.45 -8.73 -0.53
N LEU A 200 7.54 -7.86 -0.09
CA LEU A 200 6.25 -7.61 -0.73
C LEU A 200 6.38 -6.90 -2.07
N ILE A 201 7.46 -6.17 -2.35
CA ILE A 201 7.71 -5.65 -3.70
C ILE A 201 7.79 -6.82 -4.68
N PHE A 202 8.53 -7.89 -4.35
CA PHE A 202 8.67 -9.04 -5.24
C PHE A 202 7.38 -9.87 -5.31
N LEU A 203 6.76 -10.15 -4.16
CA LEU A 203 5.51 -10.90 -4.11
C LEU A 203 4.40 -10.14 -4.83
N ALA A 204 4.10 -8.90 -4.45
CA ALA A 204 3.01 -8.15 -5.06
C ALA A 204 3.24 -7.90 -6.56
N LEU A 205 4.46 -7.60 -7.02
CA LEU A 205 4.70 -7.42 -8.45
C LEU A 205 4.52 -8.73 -9.25
N PHE A 206 4.96 -9.87 -8.71
CA PHE A 206 4.69 -11.16 -9.36
C PHE A 206 3.19 -11.48 -9.37
N HIS A 207 2.46 -11.16 -8.30
CA HIS A 207 1.00 -11.28 -8.24
C HIS A 207 0.33 -10.46 -9.35
N MET A 208 0.71 -9.17 -9.44
CA MET A 208 0.18 -8.27 -10.45
C MET A 208 0.50 -8.77 -11.85
N PHE A 209 1.75 -9.16 -12.11
CA PHE A 209 2.16 -9.70 -13.41
C PHE A 209 1.36 -10.95 -13.80
N TRP A 210 1.26 -11.92 -12.89
CA TRP A 210 0.62 -13.20 -13.21
C TRP A 210 -0.89 -13.05 -13.44
N LEU A 211 -1.61 -12.41 -12.52
CA LEU A 211 -3.07 -12.34 -12.60
C LEU A 211 -3.57 -11.30 -13.60
N HIS A 212 -2.88 -10.16 -13.77
CA HIS A 212 -3.36 -9.11 -14.68
C HIS A 212 -2.81 -9.22 -16.10
N PHE A 213 -1.65 -9.86 -16.33
CA PHE A 213 -1.04 -9.94 -17.66
C PHE A 213 -1.03 -11.35 -18.26
N MET A 214 -0.80 -12.39 -17.44
CA MET A 214 -0.75 -13.76 -17.97
C MET A 214 -2.13 -14.40 -18.05
N ILE A 215 -2.98 -14.20 -17.04
CA ILE A 215 -4.35 -14.74 -16.99
C ILE A 215 -5.38 -13.70 -17.45
N SER A 216 -5.18 -12.42 -17.12
CA SER A 216 -6.17 -11.34 -17.18
C SER A 216 -7.31 -11.51 -16.17
N VAL A 217 -7.65 -10.40 -15.50
CA VAL A 217 -8.74 -10.34 -14.50
C VAL A 217 -10.11 -10.70 -15.07
N GLU A 218 -10.30 -10.56 -16.37
CA GLU A 218 -11.57 -10.91 -17.04
C GLU A 218 -11.80 -12.42 -17.07
N GLN A 219 -10.72 -13.20 -17.09
CA GLN A 219 -10.75 -14.65 -17.16
C GLN A 219 -10.72 -15.30 -15.79
N ILE A 220 -10.45 -14.54 -14.71
CA ILE A 220 -10.46 -15.07 -13.36
C ILE A 220 -11.88 -15.58 -13.04
N SER A 221 -11.94 -16.85 -12.64
CA SER A 221 -13.15 -17.54 -12.24
C SER A 221 -12.83 -18.56 -11.15
N PHE A 222 -13.87 -19.17 -10.59
CA PHE A 222 -13.72 -20.30 -9.68
C PHE A 222 -12.84 -21.42 -10.27
N ASP A 223 -12.98 -21.70 -11.56
CA ASP A 223 -12.23 -22.75 -12.25
C ASP A 223 -10.73 -22.39 -12.34
N THR A 224 -10.40 -21.11 -12.54
CA THR A 224 -9.02 -20.61 -12.51
C THR A 224 -8.35 -20.84 -11.16
N LEU A 225 -9.08 -20.63 -10.07
CA LEU A 225 -8.60 -20.89 -8.71
C LEU A 225 -8.34 -22.39 -8.51
N ILE A 226 -9.32 -23.24 -8.85
CA ILE A 226 -9.19 -24.70 -8.73
C ILE A 226 -8.01 -25.21 -9.53
N ALA A 227 -7.88 -24.79 -10.79
CA ALA A 227 -6.84 -25.24 -11.69
C ALA A 227 -5.45 -24.97 -11.10
N ARG A 228 -5.25 -23.82 -10.46
CA ARG A 228 -3.98 -23.48 -9.79
C ARG A 228 -3.79 -24.27 -8.49
N TRP A 229 -4.79 -24.29 -7.62
CA TRP A 229 -4.64 -24.87 -6.27
C TRP A 229 -4.70 -26.40 -6.21
N SER A 230 -5.20 -27.04 -7.27
CA SER A 230 -5.34 -28.50 -7.37
C SER A 230 -4.37 -29.13 -8.36
N ASP A 231 -3.52 -28.33 -9.00
CA ASP A 231 -2.48 -28.84 -9.90
C ASP A 231 -1.51 -29.76 -9.13
N PRO A 232 -1.32 -31.03 -9.56
CA PRO A 232 -0.46 -31.97 -8.85
C PRO A 232 1.04 -31.58 -8.82
N ALA A 233 1.51 -30.79 -9.77
CA ALA A 233 2.90 -30.38 -9.89
C ALA A 233 3.16 -29.00 -9.26
N GLN A 234 2.21 -28.06 -9.39
CA GLN A 234 2.39 -26.65 -9.04
C GLN A 234 1.45 -26.17 -7.92
N GLY A 235 0.45 -26.95 -7.51
CA GLY A 235 -0.55 -26.52 -6.54
C GLY A 235 0.04 -26.12 -5.19
N ALA A 236 1.06 -26.84 -4.72
CA ALA A 236 1.78 -26.50 -3.49
C ALA A 236 2.51 -25.16 -3.60
N PHE A 237 3.09 -24.84 -4.77
CA PHE A 237 3.72 -23.55 -5.02
C PHE A 237 2.69 -22.42 -4.93
N TRP A 238 1.55 -22.55 -5.62
CA TRP A 238 0.51 -21.52 -5.61
C TRP A 238 -0.05 -21.26 -4.22
N ARG A 239 -0.39 -22.31 -3.47
CA ARG A 239 -0.88 -22.17 -2.09
C ARG A 239 0.17 -21.55 -1.15
N SER A 240 1.43 -21.94 -1.29
CA SER A 240 2.52 -21.35 -0.47
C SER A 240 2.75 -19.88 -0.80
N TYR A 241 2.69 -19.53 -2.09
CA TYR A 241 2.82 -18.17 -2.55
C TYR A 241 1.67 -17.28 -2.06
N ASP A 242 0.42 -17.74 -2.18
CA ASP A 242 -0.77 -17.04 -1.71
C ASP A 242 -0.75 -16.91 -0.17
N LEU A 243 -0.25 -17.92 0.55
CA LEU A 243 -0.03 -17.87 2.00
C LEU A 243 0.98 -16.79 2.39
N LEU A 244 2.11 -16.69 1.67
CA LEU A 244 3.12 -15.65 1.94
C LEU A 244 2.55 -14.26 1.67
N LEU A 245 1.82 -14.07 0.58
CA LEU A 245 1.11 -12.81 0.31
C LEU A 245 0.13 -12.47 1.43
N LEU A 246 -0.74 -13.40 1.81
CA LEU A 246 -1.70 -13.20 2.90
C LEU A 246 -0.98 -12.81 4.20
N ALA A 247 -0.01 -13.62 4.64
CA ALA A 247 0.67 -13.44 5.90
C ALA A 247 1.43 -12.12 5.97
N PHE A 248 2.25 -11.81 4.95
CA PHE A 248 3.09 -10.62 4.96
C PHE A 248 2.30 -9.36 4.57
N ALA A 249 1.49 -9.38 3.50
CA ALA A 249 0.81 -8.18 3.02
C ALA A 249 -0.24 -7.70 4.02
N PHE A 250 -1.05 -8.63 4.55
CA PHE A 250 -2.11 -8.25 5.46
C PHE A 250 -1.56 -7.80 6.82
N THR A 251 -0.57 -8.51 7.37
CA THR A 251 0.08 -8.08 8.61
C THR A 251 0.84 -6.76 8.45
N HIS A 252 1.52 -6.55 7.31
CA HIS A 252 2.17 -5.28 6.97
C HIS A 252 1.16 -4.13 6.92
N GLY A 253 0.06 -4.32 6.18
CA GLY A 253 -0.99 -3.32 6.07
C GLY A 253 -1.65 -3.01 7.41
N MET A 254 -1.98 -4.03 8.21
CA MET A 254 -2.62 -3.85 9.53
C MET A 254 -1.71 -3.15 10.54
N ASN A 255 -0.41 -3.45 10.54
CA ASN A 255 0.54 -2.71 11.36
C ASN A 255 0.71 -1.26 10.86
N GLY A 256 0.67 -1.02 9.54
CA GLY A 256 0.59 0.32 8.96
C GLY A 256 -0.64 1.10 9.42
N ALA A 257 -1.83 0.48 9.40
CA ALA A 257 -3.07 1.08 9.89
C ALA A 257 -3.01 1.38 11.39
N ARG A 258 -2.38 0.52 12.21
CA ARG A 258 -2.12 0.80 13.63
C ARG A 258 -1.33 2.09 13.82
N MET A 259 -0.27 2.28 13.04
CA MET A 259 0.54 3.51 13.09
C MET A 259 -0.26 4.74 12.66
N VAL A 260 -1.12 4.63 11.64
CA VAL A 260 -2.05 5.70 11.26
C VAL A 260 -2.99 6.02 12.43
N VAL A 261 -3.54 5.02 13.12
CA VAL A 261 -4.38 5.26 14.30
C VAL A 261 -3.63 6.05 15.37
N ASP A 262 -2.37 5.68 15.65
CA ASP A 262 -1.54 6.39 16.61
C ASP A 262 -1.20 7.84 16.17
N ASP A 263 -1.11 8.11 14.87
CA ASP A 263 -0.80 9.43 14.30
C ASP A 263 -2.00 10.40 14.33
N TYR A 264 -3.25 9.91 14.17
CA TYR A 264 -4.43 10.76 13.98
C TYR A 264 -5.40 10.77 15.17
N PHE A 265 -5.46 9.69 15.97
CA PHE A 265 -6.40 9.58 17.08
C PHE A 265 -5.73 9.86 18.42
N HIS A 266 -5.93 11.07 18.92
CA HIS A 266 -5.30 11.57 20.15
C HIS A 266 -6.04 11.15 21.43
N SER A 267 -7.34 10.84 21.35
CA SER A 267 -8.09 10.40 22.54
C SER A 267 -7.67 8.98 22.95
N PRO A 268 -7.31 8.73 24.21
CA PRO A 268 -6.87 7.41 24.66
C PRO A 268 -7.92 6.31 24.43
N GLY A 269 -9.20 6.62 24.67
CA GLY A 269 -10.32 5.69 24.48
C GLY A 269 -10.49 5.26 23.02
N TRP A 270 -10.65 6.21 22.09
CA TRP A 270 -10.78 5.89 20.66
C TRP A 270 -9.55 5.17 20.12
N ARG A 271 -8.35 5.58 20.51
CA ARG A 271 -7.11 4.93 20.07
C ARG A 271 -7.03 3.48 20.55
N ALA A 272 -7.44 3.19 21.78
CA ALA A 272 -7.51 1.82 22.27
C ALA A 272 -8.56 0.99 21.53
N PHE A 273 -9.78 1.53 21.39
CA PHE A 273 -10.87 0.90 20.65
C PHE A 273 -10.48 0.54 19.22
N LEU A 274 -9.93 1.50 18.46
CA LEU A 274 -9.54 1.29 17.06
C LEU A 274 -8.43 0.25 16.93
N LYS A 275 -7.45 0.22 17.84
CA LYS A 275 -6.39 -0.80 17.79
C LYS A 275 -6.89 -2.19 18.15
N ILE A 276 -7.84 -2.30 19.09
CA ILE A 276 -8.52 -3.57 19.38
C ILE A 276 -9.33 -4.03 18.17
N PHE A 277 -10.09 -3.12 17.55
CA PHE A 277 -10.82 -3.40 16.31
C PHE A 277 -9.88 -3.91 15.22
N LEU A 278 -8.76 -3.21 14.96
CA LEU A 278 -7.76 -3.64 13.98
C LEU A 278 -7.17 -5.02 14.33
N ALA A 279 -6.89 -5.30 15.61
CA ALA A 279 -6.39 -6.61 16.01
C ALA A 279 -7.43 -7.72 15.75
N VAL A 280 -8.68 -7.53 16.15
CA VAL A 280 -9.77 -8.50 15.90
C VAL A 280 -9.99 -8.69 14.40
N PHE A 281 -10.04 -7.59 13.63
CA PHE A 281 -10.18 -7.62 12.19
C PHE A 281 -9.04 -8.38 11.50
N TRP A 282 -7.80 -8.17 11.97
CA TRP A 282 -6.65 -8.93 11.50
C TRP A 282 -6.81 -10.43 11.79
N PHE A 283 -7.15 -10.80 13.02
CA PHE A 283 -7.33 -12.21 13.41
C PHE A 283 -8.43 -12.90 12.59
N VAL A 284 -9.57 -12.24 12.39
CA VAL A 284 -10.70 -12.80 11.64
C VAL A 284 -10.31 -13.02 10.18
N LEU A 285 -9.86 -11.98 9.46
CA LEU A 285 -9.56 -12.12 8.03
C LEU A 285 -8.33 -13.01 7.78
N MET A 286 -7.30 -12.95 8.63
CA MET A 286 -6.18 -13.89 8.56
C MET A 286 -6.67 -15.32 8.74
N GLY A 287 -7.55 -15.57 9.71
CA GLY A 287 -8.16 -16.89 9.95
C GLY A 287 -8.98 -17.39 8.75
N LEU A 288 -9.81 -16.53 8.14
CA LEU A 288 -10.59 -16.89 6.94
C LEU A 288 -9.68 -17.23 5.75
N GLY A 289 -8.63 -16.43 5.54
CA GLY A 289 -7.64 -16.68 4.48
C GLY A 289 -6.85 -17.97 4.69
N LEU A 290 -6.39 -18.22 5.92
CA LEU A 290 -5.72 -19.48 6.26
C LEU A 290 -6.66 -20.67 6.10
N TYR A 291 -7.90 -20.55 6.58
CA TYR A 291 -8.91 -21.58 6.44
C TYR A 291 -9.07 -21.97 4.97
N ILE A 292 -9.36 -21.03 4.08
CA ILE A 292 -9.58 -21.37 2.66
C ILE A 292 -8.33 -21.95 2.01
N ILE A 293 -7.13 -21.43 2.29
CA ILE A 293 -5.87 -21.96 1.72
C ILE A 293 -5.63 -23.42 2.13
N PHE A 294 -5.98 -23.82 3.36
CA PHE A 294 -5.71 -25.17 3.86
C PHE A 294 -6.86 -26.16 3.68
N THR A 295 -8.11 -25.70 3.72
CA THR A 295 -9.28 -26.60 3.67
C THR A 295 -9.91 -26.74 2.30
N PHE A 296 -9.55 -25.87 1.33
CA PHE A 296 -10.16 -25.91 0.00
C PHE A 296 -9.92 -27.25 -0.70
N ALA A 297 -11.02 -27.98 -0.89
CA ALA A 297 -11.10 -29.29 -1.52
C ALA A 297 -12.23 -29.31 -2.58
N PRO A 298 -11.90 -29.30 -3.89
CA PRO A 298 -12.89 -29.14 -4.96
C PRO A 298 -14.00 -30.21 -4.96
N GLY A 299 -13.65 -31.45 -4.56
CA GLY A 299 -14.57 -32.60 -4.60
C GLY A 299 -15.61 -32.64 -3.48
N THR A 300 -15.62 -31.66 -2.57
CA THR A 300 -16.57 -31.60 -1.43
C THR A 300 -17.70 -30.60 -1.63
N LEU A 301 -17.70 -29.87 -2.76
CA LEU A 301 -18.67 -28.83 -3.03
C LEU A 301 -19.96 -29.43 -3.60
N PRO A 302 -21.13 -28.90 -3.22
CA PRO A 302 -22.40 -29.39 -3.74
C PRO A 302 -22.41 -29.33 -5.27
N PRO A 303 -22.95 -30.35 -5.96
CA PRO A 303 -23.13 -30.29 -7.41
C PRO A 303 -24.03 -29.10 -7.76
N LYS A 304 -23.71 -28.47 -8.91
CA LYS A 304 -24.37 -27.29 -9.45
C LYS A 304 -25.89 -27.40 -9.46
#